data_AF-A0A673IW25-F1
#
_entry.id   AF-A0A673IW25-F1
#
_cell.length_a   1.000
_cell.length_b   1.000
_cell.length_c   1.000
_cell.angle_alpha   90.00
_cell.angle_beta   90.00
_cell.angle_gamma   90.00
#
_symmetry.space_group_name_H-M   'P 1'
#
loop_
_entity.id
_entity.type
_entity.pdbx_description
1 polymer ?
#
loop_
_entity_poly.entity_id
_entity_poly.type
_entity_poly.pdbx_seq_one_letter_code
_entity_poly.pdbx_strand_id
1 'polypeptide(L)'
;MSQDVKDVSVYFRPPLEVRDVVLLTHTVLQELPSRVLPQFKPWFPSASDAHRPIRPLKPAPLISSEDLQSVWLRLEEPADTSDQRKPAESDETKRFKRSWCAIADRSAPLKITRSFSRLFRKTVEKHALHLRQRVRWVVCERNCGSRGMEELWLDLNRAIRRSRLPTCNANYQRALAQIWLYCDVFYSEYIGNFLKQEFQLSGQITLTGHKLGDIVKL
;
A
#
# COMPACT_ATOMS: atom_id res chain seq x y z
N MET A 1 9.90 4.01 -62.20
CA MET A 1 10.66 3.40 -61.08
C MET A 1 10.03 2.04 -60.84
N SER A 2 10.80 0.96 -60.96
CA SER A 2 10.28 -0.41 -60.85
C SER A 2 9.80 -0.65 -59.42
N GLN A 3 8.52 -0.99 -59.24
CA GLN A 3 7.96 -1.33 -57.94
C GLN A 3 8.53 -2.71 -57.57
N ASP A 4 9.41 -2.74 -56.58
CA ASP A 4 10.03 -3.99 -56.08
C ASP A 4 8.94 -4.82 -55.40
N VAL A 5 8.39 -5.81 -56.11
CA VAL A 5 7.33 -6.68 -55.58
C VAL A 5 7.98 -7.74 -54.70
N LYS A 6 7.78 -7.64 -53.39
CA LYS A 6 8.26 -8.63 -52.42
C LYS A 6 7.14 -9.62 -52.10
N ASP A 7 7.43 -10.90 -52.26
CA ASP A 7 6.52 -11.97 -51.83
C ASP A 7 6.43 -12.02 -50.30
N VAL A 8 5.20 -12.16 -49.77
CA VAL A 8 4.93 -12.21 -48.33
C VAL A 8 4.21 -13.52 -47.96
N SER A 9 4.82 -14.29 -47.06
CA SER A 9 4.22 -15.51 -46.49
C SER A 9 3.62 -15.22 -45.12
N VAL A 10 2.32 -15.49 -44.94
CA VAL A 10 1.58 -15.24 -43.69
C VAL A 10 1.25 -16.55 -43.00
N TYR A 11 1.70 -16.70 -41.74
CA TYR A 11 1.38 -17.85 -40.90
C TYR A 11 0.34 -17.42 -39.86
N PHE A 12 -0.78 -18.14 -39.78
CA PHE A 12 -1.86 -17.86 -38.84
C PHE A 12 -2.41 -19.15 -38.22
N ARG A 13 -3.07 -19.03 -37.06
CA ARG A 13 -3.68 -20.14 -36.32
C ARG A 13 -5.22 -20.05 -36.43
N PRO A 14 -5.95 -21.18 -36.54
CA PRO A 14 -7.41 -21.18 -36.48
C PRO A 14 -7.94 -20.55 -35.18
N PRO A 15 -9.13 -19.91 -35.18
CA PRO A 15 -10.22 -20.05 -36.15
C PRO A 15 -10.30 -18.93 -37.22
N LEU A 16 -9.20 -18.23 -37.51
CA LEU A 16 -9.22 -17.15 -38.51
C LEU A 16 -9.41 -17.72 -39.93
N GLU A 17 -10.30 -17.11 -40.71
CA GLU A 17 -10.50 -17.43 -42.12
C GLU A 17 -9.41 -16.80 -42.99
N VAL A 18 -8.99 -17.49 -44.06
CA VAL A 18 -7.90 -17.05 -44.96
C VAL A 18 -8.17 -15.63 -45.50
N ARG A 19 -9.43 -15.31 -45.82
CA ARG A 19 -9.81 -14.00 -46.37
C ARG A 19 -9.54 -12.86 -45.38
N ASP A 20 -9.87 -13.06 -44.11
CA ASP A 20 -9.67 -12.06 -43.07
C ASP A 20 -8.17 -11.83 -42.82
N VAL A 21 -7.38 -12.91 -42.88
CA VAL A 21 -5.93 -12.85 -42.74
C VAL A 21 -5.30 -12.04 -43.87
N VAL A 22 -5.76 -12.22 -45.11
CA VAL A 22 -5.26 -11.45 -46.27
C VAL A 22 -5.60 -9.97 -46.15
N LEU A 23 -6.84 -9.63 -45.76
CA LEU A 23 -7.28 -8.25 -45.56
C LEU A 23 -6.50 -7.55 -44.44
N LEU A 24 -6.30 -8.25 -43.31
CA LEU A 24 -5.52 -7.75 -42.19
C LEU A 24 -4.05 -7.54 -42.60
N THR A 25 -3.47 -8.50 -43.31
CA THR A 25 -2.09 -8.42 -43.78
C THR A 25 -1.88 -7.21 -44.68
N HIS A 26 -2.80 -6.97 -45.63
CA HIS A 26 -2.75 -5.78 -46.47
C HIS A 26 -2.75 -4.50 -45.63
N THR A 27 -3.59 -4.44 -44.59
CA THR A 27 -3.67 -3.27 -43.70
C THR A 27 -2.41 -3.09 -42.85
N VAL A 28 -1.81 -4.18 -42.36
CA VAL A 28 -0.59 -4.14 -41.53
C VAL A 28 0.66 -3.80 -42.35
N LEU A 29 0.70 -4.24 -43.61
CA LEU A 29 1.80 -3.93 -44.53
C LEU A 29 1.72 -2.52 -45.12
N GLN A 30 0.62 -1.78 -44.91
CA GLN A 30 0.57 -0.37 -45.30
C GLN A 30 1.66 0.40 -44.57
N GLU A 31 2.41 1.20 -45.33
CA GLU A 31 3.40 2.10 -44.75
C GLU A 31 2.69 3.11 -43.84
N LEU A 32 2.95 3.00 -42.54
CA LEU A 32 2.48 3.96 -41.57
C LEU A 32 3.44 5.14 -41.54
N PRO A 33 2.93 6.38 -41.40
CA PRO A 33 3.78 7.54 -41.26
C PRO A 33 4.67 7.36 -40.03
N SER A 34 5.98 7.26 -40.28
CA SER A 34 6.96 7.12 -39.21
C SER A 34 7.06 8.45 -38.47
N ARG A 35 6.70 8.45 -37.19
CA ARG A 35 6.91 9.63 -36.34
C ARG A 35 8.41 9.79 -36.11
N VAL A 36 8.92 11.00 -36.30
CA VAL A 36 10.28 11.34 -35.84
C VAL A 36 10.35 11.13 -34.33
N LEU A 37 11.19 10.20 -33.90
CA LEU A 37 11.41 9.97 -32.48
C LEU A 37 11.99 11.25 -31.87
N PRO A 38 11.35 11.84 -30.86
CA PRO A 38 11.90 13.03 -30.23
C PRO A 38 13.24 12.66 -29.60
N GLN A 39 14.25 13.49 -29.81
CA GLN A 39 15.51 13.35 -29.08
C GLN A 39 15.22 13.49 -27.58
N PHE A 40 15.78 12.59 -26.78
CA PHE A 40 15.67 12.70 -25.34
C PHE A 40 16.25 14.04 -24.88
N LYS A 41 15.42 14.80 -24.15
CA LYS A 41 15.82 16.05 -23.51
C LYS A 41 15.50 15.92 -22.02
N PRO A 42 16.50 16.02 -21.13
CA PRO A 42 16.23 16.09 -19.69
C PRO A 42 15.26 17.24 -19.42
N TRP A 43 14.22 16.98 -18.64
CA TRP A 43 13.28 18.05 -18.24
C TRP A 43 13.96 19.15 -17.42
N PHE A 44 15.08 18.83 -16.77
CA PHE A 44 15.88 19.76 -15.98
C PHE A 44 17.34 19.72 -16.49
N PRO A 45 17.77 20.69 -17.32
CA PRO A 45 19.14 20.74 -17.80
C PRO A 45 20.10 21.06 -16.65
N SER A 46 21.09 20.19 -16.44
CA SER A 46 22.07 20.26 -15.35
C SER A 46 22.94 21.51 -15.35
N ALA A 47 22.99 22.26 -16.46
CA ALA A 47 23.78 23.47 -16.60
C ALA A 47 23.07 24.75 -16.13
N SER A 48 21.75 24.72 -15.92
CA SER A 48 20.94 25.91 -15.58
C SER A 48 20.57 25.98 -14.10
N ASP A 49 20.72 24.88 -13.36
CA ASP A 49 20.37 24.82 -11.95
C ASP A 49 21.59 25.18 -11.09
N ALA A 50 21.64 26.44 -10.63
CA ALA A 50 22.69 26.92 -9.72
C ALA A 50 22.51 26.37 -8.29
N HIS A 51 21.39 25.72 -7.99
CA HIS A 51 21.10 25.21 -6.66
C HIS A 51 21.69 23.81 -6.48
N ARG A 52 22.48 23.65 -5.42
CA ARG A 52 22.96 22.32 -5.02
C ARG A 52 21.77 21.49 -4.53
N PRO A 53 21.66 20.21 -4.93
CA PRO A 53 20.60 19.35 -4.42
C PRO A 53 20.67 19.30 -2.90
N ILE A 54 19.53 19.48 -2.24
CA ILE A 54 19.43 19.39 -0.79
C ILE A 54 19.75 17.95 -0.39
N ARG A 55 20.87 17.76 0.32
CA ARG A 55 21.26 16.45 0.85
C ARG A 55 20.95 16.40 2.35
N PRO A 56 20.35 15.30 2.84
CA PRO A 56 20.24 15.06 4.27
C PRO A 56 21.63 15.11 4.92
N LEU A 57 21.72 15.72 6.10
CA LEU A 57 22.98 15.78 6.85
C LEU A 57 23.50 14.39 7.23
N LYS A 58 22.59 13.44 7.46
CA LYS A 58 22.92 12.08 7.89
C LYS A 58 22.75 11.10 6.72
N PRO A 59 23.73 10.20 6.50
CA PRO A 59 23.58 9.13 5.53
C PRO A 59 22.47 8.17 5.97
N ALA A 60 21.95 7.39 5.02
CA ALA A 60 21.04 6.31 5.34
C ALA A 60 21.72 5.34 6.34
N PRO A 61 20.97 4.78 7.30
CA PRO A 61 21.53 3.79 8.22
C PRO A 61 22.00 2.58 7.41
N LEU A 62 23.28 2.26 7.56
CA LEU A 62 23.87 1.03 7.04
C LEU A 62 23.63 -0.05 8.10
N ILE A 63 22.96 -1.12 7.71
CA ILE A 63 22.76 -2.29 8.58
C ILE A 63 23.95 -3.21 8.31
N SER A 64 24.79 -3.47 9.33
CA SER A 64 25.89 -4.41 9.18
C SER A 64 25.41 -5.86 9.27
N SER A 65 26.25 -6.82 8.87
CA SER A 65 25.99 -8.25 9.07
C SER A 65 25.80 -8.60 10.54
N GLU A 66 26.54 -7.96 11.45
CA GLU A 66 26.43 -8.19 12.89
C GLU A 66 25.09 -7.67 13.44
N ASP A 67 24.57 -6.56 12.90
CA ASP A 67 23.25 -6.04 13.24
C ASP A 67 22.12 -7.02 12.86
N LEU A 68 22.29 -7.79 11.78
CA LEU A 68 21.32 -8.81 11.37
C LEU A 68 21.34 -10.04 12.30
N GLN A 69 22.54 -10.48 12.71
CA GLN A 69 22.69 -11.63 13.61
C GLN A 69 22.14 -11.34 15.01
N SER A 70 22.36 -10.13 15.53
CA SER A 70 21.84 -9.72 16.84
C SER A 70 20.31 -9.57 16.88
N VAL A 71 19.67 -9.25 15.74
CA VAL A 71 18.20 -9.29 15.62
C VAL A 71 17.69 -10.73 15.64
N TRP A 72 18.42 -11.67 15.01
CA TRP A 72 18.02 -13.07 14.96
C TRP A 72 18.12 -13.74 16.33
N LEU A 73 19.22 -13.50 17.06
CA LEU A 73 19.43 -14.00 18.44
C LEU A 73 18.35 -13.51 19.42
N ARG A 74 17.84 -12.29 19.25
CA ARG A 74 16.76 -11.73 20.10
C ARG A 74 15.36 -12.28 19.81
N LEU A 75 15.20 -13.04 18.72
CA LEU A 75 13.94 -13.70 18.38
C LEU A 75 13.86 -15.14 18.91
N GLU A 76 14.98 -15.71 19.38
CA GLU A 76 15.07 -17.11 19.83
C GLU A 76 15.10 -17.27 21.35
N GLU A 77 15.20 -16.18 22.13
CA GLU A 77 15.14 -16.24 23.60
C GLU A 77 13.69 -16.36 24.09
N PRO A 78 13.31 -17.47 24.78
CA PRO A 78 12.01 -17.59 25.43
C PRO A 78 11.95 -16.65 26.64
N ALA A 79 10.79 -15.99 26.83
CA ALA A 79 10.54 -15.10 27.95
C ALA A 79 10.42 -15.90 29.26
N ASP A 80 11.52 -16.03 30.00
CA ASP A 80 11.48 -16.52 31.38
C ASP A 80 11.17 -15.39 32.36
N THR A 81 10.15 -15.64 33.18
CA THR A 81 9.68 -14.81 34.27
C THR A 81 10.63 -14.91 35.46
N SER A 82 11.33 -13.82 35.81
CA SER A 82 11.64 -13.52 37.21
C SER A 82 11.80 -12.02 37.42
N ASP A 83 11.10 -11.55 38.45
CA ASP A 83 10.94 -10.16 38.85
C ASP A 83 11.96 -9.83 39.95
N GLN A 84 12.83 -8.84 39.73
CA GLN A 84 13.45 -8.06 40.81
C GLN A 84 13.65 -6.61 40.38
N ARG A 85 12.96 -5.69 41.06
CA ARG A 85 13.09 -4.24 40.94
C ARG A 85 14.39 -3.73 41.59
N LYS A 86 15.07 -2.80 40.92
CA LYS A 86 15.81 -1.70 41.55
C LYS A 86 15.72 -0.44 40.67
N PRO A 87 15.53 0.77 41.24
CA PRO A 87 15.35 1.99 40.47
C PRO A 87 16.72 2.61 40.15
N ALA A 88 16.90 3.08 38.92
CA ALA A 88 18.00 3.97 38.55
C ALA A 88 17.54 4.99 37.50
N GLU A 89 17.98 6.22 37.73
CA GLU A 89 17.68 7.47 37.07
C GLU A 89 17.97 7.54 35.56
N SER A 90 17.25 8.45 34.91
CA SER A 90 17.57 9.23 33.70
C SER A 90 18.36 8.57 32.57
N ASP A 91 17.69 8.29 31.46
CA ASP A 91 18.27 8.56 30.14
C ASP A 91 17.16 8.88 29.11
N GLU A 92 17.02 10.17 28.80
CA GLU A 92 16.16 10.73 27.75
C GLU A 92 16.68 10.38 26.34
N THR A 93 16.73 9.11 25.95
CA THR A 93 17.15 8.78 24.57
C THR A 93 16.42 7.59 23.93
N LYS A 94 15.16 7.30 24.28
CA LYS A 94 14.32 6.41 23.46
C LYS A 94 13.60 7.17 22.35
N ARG A 95 14.38 7.69 21.39
CA ARG A 95 13.86 8.18 20.10
C ARG A 95 13.16 7.01 19.39
N PHE A 96 11.83 7.06 19.33
CA PHE A 96 11.02 6.14 18.54
C PHE A 96 11.54 6.07 17.09
N LYS A 97 12.15 4.94 16.72
CA LYS A 97 12.54 4.62 15.34
C LYS A 97 11.27 4.51 14.50
N ARG A 98 11.06 5.47 13.59
CA ARG A 98 10.03 5.41 12.55
C ARG A 98 10.42 4.33 11.55
N SER A 99 9.89 3.12 11.71
CA SER A 99 10.02 2.06 10.72
C SER A 99 8.96 2.23 9.63
N TRP A 100 9.40 2.36 8.38
CA TRP A 100 8.56 2.12 7.20
C TRP A 100 8.78 0.68 6.74
N CYS A 101 7.71 -0.03 6.41
CA CYS A 101 7.78 -1.26 5.62
C CYS A 101 6.92 -1.10 4.36
N ALA A 102 7.52 -1.32 3.19
CA ALA A 102 6.80 -1.63 1.96
C ALA A 102 6.79 -3.15 1.83
N ILE A 103 5.66 -3.79 2.16
CA ILE A 103 5.48 -5.21 1.87
C ILE A 103 5.00 -5.31 0.43
N ALA A 104 5.86 -5.85 -0.42
CA ALA A 104 5.48 -6.40 -1.70
C ALA A 104 5.41 -7.93 -1.54
N ASP A 105 4.19 -8.44 -1.32
CA ASP A 105 3.84 -9.77 -1.77
C ASP A 105 2.63 -9.62 -2.69
N ARG A 106 2.88 -9.72 -4.00
CA ARG A 106 1.84 -9.67 -5.04
C ARG A 106 1.22 -11.05 -5.30
N SER A 107 1.59 -12.08 -4.53
CA SER A 107 1.27 -13.49 -4.81
C SER A 107 0.45 -14.21 -3.73
N ALA A 108 0.19 -13.62 -2.56
CA ALA A 108 -0.73 -14.20 -1.57
C ALA A 108 -2.20 -13.77 -1.82
N PRO A 109 -3.19 -14.65 -1.57
CA PRO A 109 -4.15 -15.06 -2.58
C PRO A 109 -5.27 -14.05 -2.87
N LEU A 110 -5.51 -13.81 -4.17
CA LEU A 110 -6.75 -13.28 -4.74
C LEU A 110 -7.93 -14.28 -4.60
N LYS A 111 -8.13 -14.87 -3.41
CA LYS A 111 -9.31 -15.68 -3.04
C LYS A 111 -10.26 -14.88 -2.13
N ILE A 112 -10.32 -13.57 -2.27
CA ILE A 112 -11.32 -12.73 -1.62
C ILE A 112 -12.18 -12.12 -2.74
N THR A 113 -12.97 -12.95 -3.40
CA THR A 113 -14.23 -12.48 -4.00
C THR A 113 -15.20 -12.23 -2.85
N ARG A 114 -14.99 -11.14 -2.09
CA ARG A 114 -16.01 -10.64 -1.17
C ARG A 114 -16.85 -9.62 -1.91
N SER A 115 -18.13 -9.94 -2.05
CA SER A 115 -19.15 -8.97 -2.36
C SER A 115 -19.21 -7.96 -1.22
N PHE A 116 -19.06 -6.69 -1.56
CA PHE A 116 -19.39 -5.60 -0.64
C PHE A 116 -20.83 -5.73 -0.17
N SER A 117 -21.11 -5.33 1.08
CA SER A 117 -22.50 -5.21 1.53
C SER A 117 -23.26 -4.25 0.62
N ARG A 118 -24.58 -4.45 0.50
CA ARG A 118 -25.42 -3.57 -0.32
C ARG A 118 -25.31 -2.10 0.11
N LEU A 119 -25.14 -1.86 1.41
CA LEU A 119 -24.96 -0.52 1.95
C LEU A 119 -23.61 0.09 1.53
N PHE A 120 -22.53 -0.70 1.62
CA PHE A 120 -21.21 -0.23 1.22
C PHE A 120 -21.13 0.04 -0.29
N ARG A 121 -21.71 -0.82 -1.13
CA ARG A 121 -21.81 -0.60 -2.59
C ARG A 121 -22.49 0.73 -2.93
N LYS A 122 -23.67 0.97 -2.35
CA LYS A 122 -24.40 2.24 -2.53
C LYS A 122 -23.55 3.44 -2.11
N THR A 123 -22.73 3.29 -1.08
CA THR A 123 -21.89 4.38 -0.58
C THR A 123 -20.70 4.63 -1.50
N VAL A 124 -20.07 3.59 -2.02
CA VAL A 124 -18.99 3.67 -3.03
C VAL A 124 -19.52 4.32 -4.31
N GLU A 125 -20.69 3.92 -4.79
CA GLU A 125 -21.36 4.49 -5.96
C GLU A 125 -21.74 5.97 -5.72
N LYS A 126 -22.37 6.28 -4.57
CA LYS A 126 -22.77 7.64 -4.20
C LYS A 126 -21.61 8.64 -4.21
N HIS A 127 -20.45 8.22 -3.72
CA HIS A 127 -19.26 9.08 -3.62
C HIS A 127 -18.29 8.89 -4.79
N ALA A 128 -18.68 8.14 -5.83
CA ALA A 128 -17.86 7.82 -6.99
C ALA A 128 -16.43 7.34 -6.63
N LEU A 129 -16.33 6.50 -5.59
CA LEU A 129 -15.05 6.08 -5.03
C LEU A 129 -14.40 5.02 -5.92
N HIS A 130 -13.14 5.25 -6.28
CA HIS A 130 -12.36 4.22 -6.95
C HIS A 130 -11.90 3.15 -5.95
N LEU A 131 -11.94 1.87 -6.33
CA LEU A 131 -11.62 0.76 -5.42
C LEU A 131 -10.18 0.81 -4.86
N ARG A 132 -9.24 1.39 -5.60
CA ARG A 132 -7.84 1.57 -5.14
C ARG A 132 -7.60 2.93 -4.47
N GLN A 133 -8.64 3.75 -4.28
CA GLN A 133 -8.52 5.02 -3.59
C GLN A 133 -8.20 4.78 -2.10
N ARG A 134 -7.34 5.63 -1.53
CA ARG A 134 -6.99 5.56 -0.12
C ARG A 134 -8.06 6.22 0.74
N VAL A 135 -8.54 5.47 1.72
CA VAL A 135 -9.46 5.89 2.78
C VAL A 135 -8.86 5.52 4.13
N ARG A 136 -9.40 6.06 5.24
CA ARG A 136 -8.90 5.73 6.58
C ARG A 136 -10.01 5.46 7.57
N TRP A 137 -9.85 4.43 8.39
CA TRP A 137 -10.63 4.24 9.60
C TRP A 137 -10.05 5.08 10.73
N VAL A 138 -10.93 5.77 11.46
CA VAL A 138 -10.58 6.51 12.67
C VAL A 138 -11.12 5.75 13.87
N VAL A 139 -10.20 5.32 14.73
CA VAL A 139 -10.50 4.71 16.03
C VAL A 139 -10.07 5.68 17.12
N CYS A 140 -11.00 6.01 18.01
CA CYS A 140 -10.76 6.92 19.13
C CYS A 140 -10.65 6.13 20.44
N GLU A 141 -10.11 6.77 21.47
CA GLU A 141 -10.01 6.20 22.83
C GLU A 141 -11.33 5.63 23.36
N ARG A 142 -12.45 6.34 23.14
CA ARG A 142 -13.79 5.87 23.52
C ARG A 142 -14.19 4.51 22.92
N ASN A 143 -13.56 4.11 21.81
CA ASN A 143 -13.83 2.82 21.17
C ASN A 143 -13.11 1.65 21.85
N CYS A 144 -12.12 1.93 22.73
CA CYS A 144 -11.26 0.90 23.30
C CYS A 144 -11.82 0.32 24.61
N GLY A 145 -12.86 0.91 25.19
CA GLY A 145 -13.47 0.39 26.43
C GLY A 145 -12.45 0.34 27.58
N SER A 146 -12.31 -0.82 28.22
CA SER A 146 -11.31 -1.06 29.27
C SER A 146 -9.89 -1.23 28.73
N ARG A 147 -9.76 -1.47 27.42
CA ARG A 147 -8.47 -1.65 26.77
C ARG A 147 -7.83 -0.29 26.48
N GLY A 148 -6.54 -0.15 26.74
CA GLY A 148 -5.82 1.10 26.45
C GLY A 148 -5.55 1.29 24.96
N MET A 149 -5.48 2.54 24.51
CA MET A 149 -5.11 2.89 23.12
C MET A 149 -3.71 2.36 22.72
N GLU A 150 -2.75 2.30 23.65
CA GLU A 150 -1.41 1.76 23.38
C GLU A 150 -1.43 0.25 23.17
N GLU A 151 -2.23 -0.50 23.92
CA GLU A 151 -2.38 -1.95 23.72
C GLU A 151 -3.07 -2.25 22.38
N LEU A 152 -4.08 -1.46 22.02
CA LEU A 152 -4.70 -1.55 20.70
C LEU A 152 -3.68 -1.27 19.60
N TRP A 153 -2.86 -0.23 19.77
CA TRP A 153 -1.82 0.14 18.81
C TRP A 153 -0.81 -1.00 18.61
N LEU A 154 -0.37 -1.66 19.68
CA LEU A 154 0.58 -2.78 19.60
C LEU A 154 0.00 -3.97 18.83
N ASP A 155 -1.23 -4.38 19.15
CA ASP A 155 -1.86 -5.51 18.48
C ASP A 155 -2.25 -5.22 17.03
N LEU A 156 -2.65 -3.98 16.74
CA LEU A 156 -2.89 -3.53 15.38
C LEU A 156 -1.61 -3.64 14.54
N ASN A 157 -0.47 -3.15 15.04
CA ASN A 157 0.80 -3.29 14.35
C ASN A 157 1.25 -4.75 14.22
N ARG A 158 0.92 -5.61 15.19
CA ARG A 158 1.15 -7.06 15.08
C ARG A 158 0.28 -7.66 13.97
N ALA A 159 -0.98 -7.25 13.84
CA ALA A 159 -1.88 -7.73 12.78
C ALA A 159 -1.43 -7.28 11.38
N ILE A 160 -0.97 -6.03 11.23
CA ILE A 160 -0.42 -5.51 9.97
C ILE A 160 0.85 -6.28 9.58
N ARG A 161 1.78 -6.48 10.51
CA ARG A 161 3.02 -7.24 10.27
C ARG A 161 2.78 -8.70 9.90
N ARG A 162 1.71 -9.30 10.41
CA ARG A 162 1.28 -10.67 10.07
C ARG A 162 0.43 -10.74 8.81
N SER A 163 0.38 -9.67 8.00
CA SER A 163 -0.38 -9.60 6.74
C SER A 163 -1.88 -9.90 6.87
N ARG A 164 -2.48 -9.70 8.06
CA ARG A 164 -3.93 -9.88 8.29
C ARG A 164 -4.76 -8.69 7.80
N LEU A 165 -4.09 -7.58 7.49
CA LEU A 165 -4.69 -6.30 7.11
C LEU A 165 -4.07 -5.84 5.77
N PRO A 166 -4.65 -6.21 4.62
CA PRO A 166 -4.05 -5.95 3.30
C PRO A 166 -4.04 -4.46 2.98
N THR A 167 -2.95 -3.98 2.38
CA THR A 167 -2.75 -2.56 1.99
C THR A 167 -2.79 -1.57 3.18
N CYS A 168 -2.82 -2.07 4.41
CA CYS A 168 -3.01 -1.22 5.58
C CYS A 168 -1.74 -0.51 6.00
N ASN A 169 -1.88 0.76 6.37
CA ASN A 169 -0.89 1.53 7.11
C ASN A 169 -1.59 2.22 8.28
N ALA A 170 -0.97 2.26 9.44
CA ALA A 170 -1.56 2.86 10.64
C ALA A 170 -0.71 4.01 11.16
N ASN A 171 -1.36 4.99 11.76
CA ASN A 171 -0.71 6.13 12.42
C ASN A 171 -1.43 6.42 13.73
N TYR A 172 -0.69 6.40 14.84
CA TYR A 172 -1.21 6.78 16.15
C TYR A 172 -0.96 8.26 16.43
N GLN A 173 -2.03 9.04 16.34
CA GLN A 173 -2.10 10.45 16.74
C GLN A 173 -2.37 10.53 18.25
N ARG A 174 -1.30 10.42 19.06
CA ARG A 174 -1.38 10.45 20.54
C ARG A 174 -2.04 11.71 21.08
N ALA A 175 -1.70 12.88 20.53
CA ALA A 175 -2.28 14.16 20.94
C ALA A 175 -3.81 14.24 20.76
N LEU A 176 -4.36 13.42 19.84
CA LEU A 176 -5.79 13.34 19.57
C LEU A 176 -6.44 12.09 20.15
N ALA A 177 -5.66 11.24 20.83
CA ALA A 177 -6.05 9.90 21.28
C ALA A 177 -6.75 9.10 20.15
N GLN A 178 -6.17 9.12 18.95
CA GLN A 178 -6.75 8.52 17.75
C GLN A 178 -5.75 7.67 16.98
N ILE A 179 -6.19 6.50 16.54
CA ILE A 179 -5.47 5.66 15.57
C ILE A 179 -6.15 5.81 14.22
N TRP A 180 -5.36 6.19 13.22
CA TRP A 180 -5.78 6.30 11.83
C TRP A 180 -5.25 5.12 11.04
N LEU A 181 -6.13 4.27 10.54
CA LEU A 181 -5.80 3.11 9.71
C LEU A 181 -6.17 3.36 8.26
N TYR A 182 -5.17 3.64 7.42
CA TYR A 182 -5.31 3.84 5.99
C TYR A 182 -5.39 2.51 5.24
N CYS A 183 -6.32 2.40 4.31
CA CYS A 183 -6.49 1.23 3.45
C CYS A 183 -7.11 1.62 2.10
N ASP A 184 -7.08 0.71 1.13
CA ASP A 184 -7.81 0.89 -0.13
C ASP A 184 -9.31 0.67 0.10
N VAL A 185 -10.18 1.42 -0.62
CA VAL A 185 -11.65 1.24 -0.59
C VAL A 185 -12.04 -0.22 -0.81
N PHE A 186 -11.28 -0.94 -1.65
CA PHE A 186 -11.50 -2.35 -1.93
C PHE A 186 -11.49 -3.24 -0.67
N TYR A 187 -10.66 -2.90 0.33
CA TYR A 187 -10.53 -3.67 1.55
C TYR A 187 -11.21 -3.02 2.77
N SER A 188 -11.70 -1.78 2.63
CA SER A 188 -12.06 -0.97 3.80
C SER A 188 -13.22 -1.55 4.60
N GLU A 189 -14.21 -2.17 3.98
CA GLU A 189 -15.32 -2.81 4.69
C GLU A 189 -14.84 -4.03 5.50
N TYR A 190 -14.03 -4.90 4.89
CA TYR A 190 -13.42 -6.03 5.58
C TYR A 190 -12.58 -5.56 6.77
N ILE A 191 -11.74 -4.56 6.57
CA ILE A 191 -10.86 -4.03 7.59
C ILE A 191 -11.66 -3.41 8.74
N GLY A 192 -12.72 -2.66 8.46
CA GLY A 192 -13.60 -2.10 9.49
C GLY A 192 -14.22 -3.19 10.37
N ASN A 193 -14.73 -4.26 9.74
CA ASN A 193 -15.27 -5.42 10.46
C ASN A 193 -14.18 -6.16 11.26
N PHE A 194 -12.99 -6.34 10.68
CA PHE A 194 -11.85 -6.93 11.37
C PHE A 194 -11.49 -6.13 12.63
N LEU A 195 -11.41 -4.79 12.51
CA LEU A 195 -11.14 -3.92 13.66
C LEU A 195 -12.18 -4.11 14.77
N LYS A 196 -13.46 -4.11 14.41
CA LYS A 196 -14.57 -4.30 15.35
C LYS A 196 -14.52 -5.64 16.06
N GLN A 197 -14.32 -6.71 15.30
CA GLN A 197 -14.40 -8.09 15.81
C GLN A 197 -13.13 -8.50 16.55
N GLU A 198 -11.96 -8.31 15.95
CA GLU A 198 -10.69 -8.79 16.50
C GLU A 198 -10.28 -7.98 17.74
N PHE A 199 -10.49 -6.66 17.70
CA PHE A 199 -10.10 -5.78 18.79
C PHE A 199 -11.24 -5.39 19.72
N GLN A 200 -12.42 -5.97 19.52
CA GLN A 200 -13.61 -5.81 20.37
C GLN A 200 -13.97 -4.32 20.58
N LEU A 201 -13.85 -3.52 19.52
CA LEU A 201 -14.03 -2.07 19.61
C LEU A 201 -15.50 -1.71 19.86
N SER A 202 -15.76 -0.92 20.90
CA SER A 202 -17.09 -0.43 21.25
C SER A 202 -17.50 0.81 20.42
N GLY A 203 -18.78 1.19 20.49
CA GLY A 203 -19.30 2.42 19.86
C GLY A 203 -19.25 2.39 18.33
N GLN A 204 -19.00 3.55 17.70
CA GLN A 204 -18.84 3.68 16.25
C GLN A 204 -17.41 4.03 15.87
N ILE A 205 -16.89 3.40 14.82
CA ILE A 205 -15.67 3.80 14.11
C ILE A 205 -16.07 4.39 12.75
N THR A 206 -15.28 5.33 12.24
CA THR A 206 -15.65 6.09 11.02
C THR A 206 -14.63 5.91 9.92
N LEU A 207 -15.10 5.58 8.73
CA LEU A 207 -14.33 5.56 7.49
C LEU A 207 -14.38 6.96 6.89
N THR A 208 -13.21 7.56 6.67
CA THR A 208 -13.09 8.89 6.09
C THR A 208 -12.31 8.85 4.78
N GLY A 209 -12.76 9.63 3.81
CA GLY A 209 -12.08 9.85 2.54
C GLY A 209 -11.44 11.22 2.50
N HIS A 210 -10.28 11.32 1.85
CA HIS A 210 -9.66 12.61 1.60
C HIS A 210 -10.61 13.51 0.80
N LYS A 211 -10.87 14.74 1.29
CA LYS A 211 -11.85 15.72 0.78
C LYS A 211 -13.33 15.35 0.88
N LEU A 212 -13.68 14.11 1.19
CA LEU A 212 -15.07 13.65 1.32
C LEU A 212 -15.56 13.66 2.76
N GLY A 213 -14.67 13.65 3.75
CA GLY A 213 -15.04 13.55 5.16
C GLY A 213 -15.53 12.15 5.52
N ASP A 214 -16.53 12.06 6.40
CA ASP A 214 -17.11 10.80 6.88
C ASP A 214 -17.93 10.10 5.79
N ILE A 215 -17.53 8.88 5.41
CA ILE A 215 -18.16 8.08 4.36
C ILE A 215 -19.05 6.98 4.96
N VAL A 216 -18.52 6.19 5.91
CA VAL A 216 -19.21 5.05 6.53
C VAL A 216 -18.97 5.07 8.03
N LYS A 217 -19.96 4.69 8.82
CA LYS A 217 -19.83 4.46 10.26
C LYS A 217 -20.20 3.00 10.57
N LEU A 218 -19.38 2.32 11.36
CA LEU A 218 -19.56 0.93 11.81
C LEU A 218 -19.56 0.85 13.33
#